data_AF-A0A5C8E0M4-F1
#
_entry.id   AF-A0A5C8E0M4-F1
#
_cell.length_a   1.000
_cell.length_b   1.000
_cell.length_c   1.000
_cell.angle_alpha   90.00
_cell.angle_beta   90.00
_cell.angle_gamma   90.00
#
_symmetry.space_group_name_H-M   'P 1'
#
loop_
_entity.id
_entity.type
_entity.pdbx_description
1 polymer ?
#
loop_
_entity_poly.entity_id
_entity_poly.type
_entity_poly.pdbx_seq_one_letter_code
_entity_poly.pdbx_strand_id
1 'polypeptide(L)'
;MFCSKCGTQLNEDAKFCNNCGERMVAQENNANPINNNLLTMDNNIDYSEVTRDRSFIAYLFLSIITLCIYYFFFWHKYIKDLNIICNDGDDSPNIIVLLLLSCITLGIYYYYWMYKQSNRIKEAAPKYNVEVTQDGTSVLLWSVITTLFFGVGIILGNYFMITNLNKITNKLN
;
A
#
# COMPACT_ATOMS: atom_id res chain seq x y z
N MET A 1 39.89 -7.52 24.02
CA MET A 1 39.18 -6.72 22.98
C MET A 1 39.75 -5.29 22.95
N PHE A 2 39.58 -4.51 21.88
CA PHE A 2 40.02 -3.10 21.84
C PHE A 2 38.82 -2.15 21.84
N CYS A 3 38.94 -1.00 22.50
CA CYS A 3 37.88 0.03 22.49
C CYS A 3 37.72 0.60 21.07
N SER A 4 36.51 0.59 20.53
CA SER A 4 36.20 1.14 19.19
C SER A 4 36.44 2.64 19.06
N LYS A 5 36.45 3.38 20.18
CA LYS A 5 36.59 4.84 20.19
C LYS A 5 38.02 5.32 20.37
N CYS A 6 38.82 4.66 21.20
CA CYS A 6 40.17 5.12 21.55
C CYS A 6 41.29 4.09 21.29
N GLY A 7 40.94 2.88 20.83
CA GLY A 7 41.91 1.84 20.49
C GLY A 7 42.66 1.21 21.67
N THR A 8 42.32 1.57 22.91
CA THR A 8 42.97 0.98 24.10
C THR A 8 42.54 -0.47 24.29
N GLN A 9 43.48 -1.33 24.68
CA GLN A 9 43.22 -2.74 24.97
C GLN A 9 42.40 -2.87 26.26
N LEU A 10 41.30 -3.61 26.18
CA LEU A 10 40.35 -3.85 27.26
C LEU A 10 40.30 -5.34 27.62
N ASN A 11 40.13 -5.59 28.91
CA ASN A 11 39.85 -6.91 29.46
C ASN A 11 38.48 -7.41 28.98
N GLU A 12 38.33 -8.72 28.85
CA GLU A 12 37.19 -9.36 28.18
C GLU A 12 35.83 -9.09 28.85
N ASP A 13 35.82 -8.78 30.15
CA ASP A 13 34.61 -8.50 30.93
C ASP A 13 34.36 -7.00 31.23
N ALA A 14 35.14 -6.10 30.63
CA ALA A 14 35.04 -4.67 30.95
C ALA A 14 33.75 -4.03 30.37
N LYS A 15 32.81 -3.66 31.25
CA LYS A 15 31.55 -2.98 30.87
C LYS A 15 31.75 -1.54 30.37
N PHE A 16 32.89 -0.92 30.69
CA PHE A 16 33.25 0.44 30.29
C PHE A 16 34.75 0.53 30.02
N CYS A 17 35.15 1.38 29.07
CA CYS A 17 36.54 1.66 28.79
C CYS A 17 37.16 2.53 29.90
N ASN A 18 38.25 2.05 30.50
CA ASN A 18 38.97 2.75 31.55
C ASN A 18 39.73 4.00 31.07
N ASN A 19 39.96 4.16 29.76
CA ASN A 19 40.70 5.30 29.22
C ASN A 19 39.78 6.44 28.71
N CYS A 20 38.73 6.12 27.94
CA CYS A 20 37.84 7.13 27.35
C CYS A 20 36.43 7.18 27.94
N GLY A 21 36.09 6.27 28.87
CA GLY A 21 34.79 6.22 29.54
C GLY A 21 33.64 5.65 28.71
N GLU A 22 33.89 5.19 27.48
CA GLU A 22 32.85 4.65 26.58
C GLU A 22 32.30 3.32 27.11
N ARG A 23 30.98 3.12 27.04
CA ARG A 23 30.33 1.88 27.50
C ARG A 23 30.47 0.78 26.47
N MET A 24 30.96 -0.38 26.90
CA MET A 24 31.09 -1.56 26.03
C MET A 24 29.78 -2.36 26.10
N VAL A 25 29.07 -2.45 24.98
CA VAL A 25 27.89 -3.32 24.84
C VAL A 25 28.39 -4.68 24.35
N ALA A 26 28.14 -5.73 25.12
CA ALA A 26 28.50 -7.10 24.73
C ALA A 26 27.71 -7.49 23.47
N GLN A 27 28.41 -7.76 22.37
CA GLN A 27 27.80 -8.23 21.12
C GLN A 27 27.74 -9.75 21.14
N GLU A 28 26.52 -10.32 21.14
CA GLU A 28 26.30 -11.74 20.87
C GLU A 28 26.62 -12.02 19.40
N ASN A 29 27.65 -12.82 19.17
CA ASN A 29 28.14 -13.18 17.86
C ASN A 29 27.19 -14.16 17.17
N ASN A 30 26.30 -13.65 16.31
CA ASN A 30 25.75 -14.41 15.20
C ASN A 30 26.08 -13.67 13.90
N ALA A 31 27.24 -14.02 13.33
CA ALA A 31 27.66 -13.56 12.04
C ALA A 31 26.83 -14.24 10.95
N ASN A 32 26.01 -13.47 10.24
CA ASN A 32 25.63 -13.76 8.87
C ASN A 32 25.78 -12.44 8.08
N PRO A 33 26.55 -12.39 6.99
CA PRO A 33 26.83 -11.13 6.30
C PRO A 33 25.51 -10.53 5.80
N ILE A 34 25.31 -9.26 6.12
CA ILE A 34 24.15 -8.46 5.73
C ILE A 34 24.17 -8.33 4.20
N ASN A 35 23.45 -9.23 3.55
CA ASN A 35 22.97 -9.07 2.19
C ASN A 35 21.96 -7.92 2.19
N ASN A 36 22.32 -6.78 1.58
CA ASN A 36 21.44 -5.64 1.34
C ASN A 36 20.40 -5.94 0.24
N ASN A 37 19.57 -6.96 0.42
CA ASN A 37 18.34 -7.16 -0.34
C ASN A 37 17.20 -7.40 0.63
N LEU A 38 16.72 -6.32 1.25
CA LEU A 38 15.42 -6.31 1.92
C LEU A 38 14.31 -6.18 0.88
N LEU A 39 14.12 -7.24 0.08
CA LEU A 39 12.88 -7.60 -0.62
C LEU A 39 12.96 -9.11 -0.93
N THR A 40 12.94 -9.97 0.08
CA THR A 40 12.39 -11.30 -0.14
C THR A 40 10.88 -11.11 -0.25
N MET A 41 10.42 -10.80 -1.46
CA MET A 41 9.03 -11.00 -1.83
C MET A 41 8.65 -12.43 -1.43
N ASP A 42 7.52 -12.55 -0.74
CA ASP A 42 6.84 -13.81 -0.52
C ASP A 42 6.76 -14.57 -1.86
N ASN A 43 7.51 -15.67 -1.99
CA ASN A 43 7.70 -16.42 -3.23
C ASN A 43 6.43 -17.16 -3.70
N ASN A 44 5.25 -16.81 -3.17
CA ASN A 44 3.99 -17.47 -3.46
C ASN A 44 2.92 -16.55 -4.06
N ILE A 45 3.23 -15.26 -4.29
CA ILE A 45 2.28 -14.31 -4.89
C ILE A 45 2.66 -14.06 -6.34
N ASP A 46 1.87 -14.61 -7.26
CA ASP A 46 2.04 -14.39 -8.69
C ASP A 46 1.50 -13.01 -9.10
N TYR A 47 2.40 -12.09 -9.44
CA TYR A 47 2.08 -10.74 -9.91
C TYR A 47 1.94 -10.66 -11.45
N SER A 48 2.11 -11.76 -12.19
CA SER A 48 2.10 -11.76 -13.67
C SER A 48 0.78 -11.27 -14.27
N GLU A 49 -0.34 -11.50 -13.57
CA GLU A 49 -1.67 -11.10 -14.01
C GLU A 49 -2.04 -9.65 -13.62
N VAL A 50 -1.24 -9.00 -12.77
CA VAL A 50 -1.55 -7.68 -12.21
C VAL A 50 -1.38 -6.61 -13.27
N THR A 51 -2.42 -5.80 -13.47
CA THR A 51 -2.35 -4.70 -14.46
C THR A 51 -1.50 -3.55 -13.94
N ARG A 52 -0.66 -2.99 -14.82
CA ARG A 52 0.18 -1.82 -14.55
C ARG A 52 -0.39 -0.58 -15.27
N ASP A 53 -0.01 0.60 -14.80
CA ASP A 53 -0.30 1.88 -15.47
C ASP A 53 -1.77 2.09 -15.90
N ARG A 54 -2.72 1.85 -15.00
CA ARG A 54 -4.15 2.07 -15.31
C ARG A 54 -4.43 3.54 -15.58
N SER A 55 -4.80 3.88 -16.81
CA SER A 55 -5.13 5.26 -17.15
C SER A 55 -6.54 5.64 -16.68
N PHE A 56 -6.61 6.61 -15.76
CA PHE A 56 -7.88 7.16 -15.28
C PHE A 56 -8.75 7.76 -16.41
N ILE A 57 -8.11 8.45 -17.36
CA ILE A 57 -8.80 9.08 -18.49
C ILE A 57 -9.45 8.02 -19.38
N ALA A 58 -8.75 6.93 -19.71
CA ALA A 58 -9.34 5.86 -20.50
C ALA A 58 -10.49 5.18 -19.73
N TYR A 59 -10.34 5.00 -18.41
CA TYR A 59 -11.44 4.50 -17.57
C TYR A 59 -12.69 5.37 -17.69
N LEU A 60 -12.57 6.69 -17.58
CA LEU A 60 -13.70 7.60 -17.68
C LEU A 60 -14.33 7.55 -19.09
N PHE A 61 -13.49 7.64 -20.12
CA PHE A 61 -13.95 7.71 -21.52
C PHE A 61 -14.59 6.41 -22.00
N LEU A 62 -13.95 5.25 -21.76
CA LEU A 62 -14.52 3.95 -22.13
C LEU A 62 -15.77 3.62 -21.34
N SER A 63 -15.86 4.03 -20.07
CA SER A 63 -17.08 3.83 -19.28
C SER A 63 -18.27 4.56 -19.89
N ILE A 64 -18.08 5.74 -20.48
CA ILE A 64 -19.14 6.48 -21.18
C ILE A 64 -19.46 5.81 -22.53
N ILE A 65 -18.45 5.51 -23.34
CA ILE A 65 -18.64 4.91 -24.69
C ILE A 65 -19.34 3.56 -24.62
N THR A 66 -18.97 2.74 -23.64
CA THR A 66 -19.51 1.38 -23.49
C THR A 66 -20.75 1.32 -22.62
N LEU A 67 -21.37 2.47 -22.31
CA LEU A 67 -22.57 2.57 -21.47
C LEU A 67 -22.42 1.80 -20.15
N CYS A 68 -21.39 2.16 -19.38
CA CYS A 68 -21.01 1.59 -18.09
C CYS A 68 -20.52 0.13 -18.10
N ILE A 69 -20.51 -0.58 -19.23
CA ILE A 69 -20.02 -1.98 -19.27
C ILE A 69 -18.53 -2.04 -18.88
N TYR A 70 -17.71 -1.13 -19.42
CA TYR A 70 -16.29 -1.06 -19.09
C TYR A 70 -16.04 -0.72 -17.62
N TYR A 71 -16.91 0.07 -16.98
CA TYR A 71 -16.80 0.39 -15.56
C TYR A 71 -16.78 -0.89 -14.72
N PHE A 72 -17.71 -1.82 -14.97
CA PHE A 72 -17.78 -3.08 -14.23
C PHE A 72 -16.55 -3.96 -14.47
N PHE A 73 -16.09 -4.08 -15.72
CA PHE A 73 -14.87 -4.83 -16.05
C PHE A 73 -13.64 -4.25 -15.35
N PHE A 74 -13.48 -2.92 -15.40
CA PHE A 74 -12.36 -2.22 -14.78
C PHE A 74 -12.32 -2.45 -13.28
N TRP A 75 -13.46 -2.26 -12.59
CA TRP A 75 -13.53 -2.41 -11.13
C TRP A 75 -13.39 -3.85 -10.68
N HIS A 76 -13.93 -4.82 -11.44
CA HIS A 76 -13.69 -6.23 -11.18
C HIS A 76 -12.19 -6.56 -11.22
N LYS A 77 -11.50 -6.11 -12.28
CA LYS A 77 -10.05 -6.31 -12.42
C LYS A 77 -9.26 -5.57 -11.34
N TYR A 78 -9.67 -4.34 -11.02
CA TYR A 78 -9.06 -3.54 -9.96
C TYR A 78 -9.14 -4.23 -8.59
N ILE A 79 -10.30 -4.79 -8.23
CA ILE A 79 -10.48 -5.51 -6.95
C ILE A 79 -9.59 -6.75 -6.88
N LYS A 80 -9.53 -7.53 -7.97
CA LYS A 80 -8.65 -8.70 -8.07
C LYS A 80 -7.19 -8.31 -7.83
N ASP A 81 -6.72 -7.32 -8.57
CA ASP A 81 -5.32 -6.85 -8.50
C ASP A 81 -5.02 -6.24 -7.12
N LEU A 82 -5.96 -5.51 -6.54
CA LEU A 82 -5.82 -4.96 -5.19
C LEU A 82 -5.69 -6.06 -4.13
N ASN A 83 -6.52 -7.11 -4.20
CA ASN A 83 -6.46 -8.21 -3.24
C ASN A 83 -5.11 -8.94 -3.33
N ILE A 84 -4.57 -9.15 -4.54
CA ILE A 84 -3.23 -9.73 -4.76
C ILE A 84 -2.12 -8.85 -4.15
N ILE A 85 -2.20 -7.53 -4.36
CA ILE A 85 -1.19 -6.58 -3.88
C ILE A 85 -1.22 -6.43 -2.36
N CYS A 86 -2.41 -6.37 -1.76
CA CYS A 86 -2.52 -6.15 -0.32
C CYS A 86 -2.15 -7.42 0.47
N ASN A 87 -2.61 -8.59 0.00
CA ASN A 87 -2.45 -9.92 0.62
C ASN A 87 -2.41 -9.87 2.16
N ASP A 88 -3.41 -9.20 2.74
CA ASP A 88 -3.53 -8.88 4.17
C ASP A 88 -4.48 -9.85 4.91
N GLY A 89 -4.93 -10.92 4.25
CA GLY A 89 -5.91 -11.87 4.77
C GLY A 89 -7.36 -11.39 4.69
N ASP A 90 -7.59 -10.18 4.16
CA ASP A 90 -8.88 -9.51 4.12
C ASP A 90 -9.30 -9.27 2.66
N ASP A 91 -10.14 -10.13 2.07
CA ASP A 91 -10.54 -9.94 0.68
C ASP A 91 -11.61 -8.85 0.51
N SER A 92 -11.39 -7.99 -0.49
CA SER A 92 -12.45 -7.08 -0.93
C SER A 92 -13.54 -7.85 -1.64
N PRO A 93 -14.81 -7.49 -1.38
CA PRO A 93 -15.93 -8.14 -2.02
C PRO A 93 -15.91 -7.90 -3.53
N ASN A 94 -16.46 -8.87 -4.26
CA ASN A 94 -16.68 -8.75 -5.69
C ASN A 94 -17.53 -7.53 -6.04
N ILE A 95 -17.37 -7.02 -7.27
CA ILE A 95 -18.08 -5.83 -7.75
C ILE A 95 -19.62 -5.96 -7.66
N ILE A 96 -20.16 -7.17 -7.83
CA ILE A 96 -21.60 -7.46 -7.74
C ILE A 96 -22.11 -7.26 -6.30
N VAL A 97 -21.37 -7.76 -5.32
CA VAL A 97 -21.70 -7.61 -3.89
C VAL A 97 -21.62 -6.15 -3.49
N LEU A 98 -20.58 -5.45 -3.97
CA LEU A 98 -20.40 -4.03 -3.74
C LEU A 98 -21.55 -3.20 -4.31
N LEU A 99 -22.00 -3.51 -5.53
CA LEU A 99 -23.15 -2.85 -6.16
C LEU A 99 -24.44 -3.11 -5.35
N LEU A 100 -24.66 -4.36 -4.95
CA LEU A 100 -25.85 -4.76 -4.19
C LEU A 100 -25.89 -4.04 -2.83
N LEU A 101 -24.80 -4.05 -2.07
CA LEU A 101 -24.71 -3.37 -0.79
C LEU A 101 -24.81 -1.85 -0.93
N SER A 102 -24.23 -1.29 -1.99
CA SER A 102 -24.38 0.13 -2.32
C SER A 102 -25.83 0.47 -2.65
N CYS A 103 -26.58 -0.39 -3.35
CA CYS A 103 -27.99 -0.16 -3.61
C CYS A 103 -28.82 -0.18 -2.32
N ILE A 104 -28.60 -1.17 -1.45
CA ILE A 104 -29.31 -1.31 -0.16
C ILE A 104 -29.02 -0.13 0.77
N THR A 105 -27.80 0.38 0.76
CA THR A 105 -27.34 1.47 1.64
C THR A 105 -27.41 2.85 1.00
N LEU A 106 -28.10 3.01 -0.14
CA LEU A 106 -28.23 4.28 -0.86
C LEU A 106 -26.87 4.94 -1.17
N GLY A 107 -25.90 4.14 -1.60
CA GLY A 107 -24.56 4.55 -2.00
C GLY A 107 -23.56 4.69 -0.85
N ILE A 108 -24.00 4.68 0.42
CA ILE A 108 -23.13 4.88 1.58
C ILE A 108 -22.05 3.78 1.66
N TYR A 109 -22.41 2.54 1.36
CA TYR A 109 -21.46 1.42 1.36
C TYR A 109 -20.29 1.64 0.39
N TYR A 110 -20.53 2.29 -0.76
CA TYR A 110 -19.46 2.61 -1.71
C TYR A 110 -18.38 3.48 -1.06
N TYR A 111 -18.79 4.48 -0.29
CA TYR A 111 -17.87 5.38 0.43
C TYR A 111 -17.09 4.64 1.52
N TYR A 112 -17.76 3.78 2.29
CA TYR A 112 -17.10 2.92 3.28
C TYR A 112 -16.07 1.98 2.62
N TRP A 113 -16.46 1.35 1.50
CA TRP A 113 -15.58 0.47 0.76
C TRP A 113 -14.35 1.23 0.26
N MET A 114 -14.53 2.38 -0.39
CA MET A 114 -13.45 3.25 -0.87
C MET A 114 -12.49 3.67 0.26
N TYR A 115 -13.03 4.01 1.43
CA TYR A 115 -12.25 4.28 2.64
C TYR A 115 -11.39 3.06 3.03
N LYS A 116 -11.99 1.86 3.11
CA LYS A 116 -11.30 0.62 3.47
C LYS A 116 -10.18 0.32 2.46
N GLN A 117 -10.47 0.38 1.16
CA GLN A 117 -9.50 0.09 0.10
C GLN A 117 -8.28 1.02 0.15
N SER A 118 -8.52 2.30 0.38
CA SER A 118 -7.45 3.30 0.43
C SER A 118 -6.52 3.08 1.62
N ASN A 119 -7.05 2.65 2.77
CA ASN A 119 -6.23 2.26 3.92
C ASN A 119 -5.41 1.01 3.63
N ARG A 120 -6.02 -0.03 3.02
CA ARG A 120 -5.31 -1.25 2.62
C ARG A 120 -4.15 -0.96 1.68
N ILE A 121 -4.37 -0.10 0.68
CA ILE A 121 -3.32 0.34 -0.25
C ILE A 121 -2.20 1.05 0.52
N LYS A 122 -2.52 1.95 1.46
CA LYS A 122 -1.52 2.65 2.25
C LYS A 122 -0.72 1.71 3.15
N GLU A 123 -1.37 0.74 3.78
CA GLU A 123 -0.72 -0.26 4.64
C GLU A 123 0.15 -1.22 3.82
N ALA A 124 -0.22 -1.51 2.58
CA ALA A 124 0.57 -2.32 1.66
C ALA A 124 1.76 -1.55 1.04
N ALA A 125 1.66 -0.22 0.88
CA ALA A 125 2.65 0.58 0.15
C ALA A 125 4.10 0.47 0.67
N PRO A 126 4.39 0.42 1.99
CA PRO A 126 5.74 0.21 2.50
C PRO A 126 6.38 -1.10 2.02
N LYS A 127 5.59 -2.16 1.77
CA LYS A 127 6.09 -3.45 1.25
C LYS A 127 6.76 -3.30 -0.12
N TYR A 128 6.39 -2.26 -0.87
CA TYR A 128 6.85 -2.00 -2.24
C TYR A 128 7.78 -0.80 -2.34
N ASN A 129 8.25 -0.25 -1.21
CA ASN A 129 9.05 0.98 -1.17
C ASN A 129 8.35 2.16 -1.86
N VAL A 130 7.03 2.28 -1.68
CA VAL A 130 6.19 3.34 -2.22
C VAL A 130 5.57 4.13 -1.08
N GLU A 131 5.59 5.45 -1.19
CA GLU A 131 4.85 6.32 -0.29
C GLU A 131 3.49 6.70 -0.90
N VAL A 132 2.42 6.37 -0.19
CA VAL A 132 1.06 6.77 -0.54
C VAL A 132 0.70 8.02 0.25
N THR A 133 0.41 9.09 -0.48
CA THR A 133 0.15 10.43 0.05
C THR A 133 -1.25 10.61 0.63
N GLN A 134 -2.23 9.82 0.16
CA GLN A 134 -3.62 9.94 0.58
C GLN A 134 -4.11 8.67 1.29
N ASP A 135 -4.55 8.85 2.53
CA ASP A 135 -5.12 7.80 3.36
C ASP A 135 -6.61 7.62 3.05
N GLY A 136 -7.23 6.55 3.56
CA GLY A 136 -8.66 6.36 3.43
C GLY A 136 -9.48 7.50 4.00
N THR A 137 -9.06 8.10 5.12
CA THR A 137 -9.73 9.28 5.68
C THR A 137 -9.69 10.47 4.72
N SER A 138 -8.53 10.73 4.10
CA SER A 138 -8.38 11.83 3.14
C SER A 138 -9.20 11.58 1.87
N VAL A 139 -9.16 10.37 1.32
CA VAL A 139 -9.94 9.98 0.15
C VAL A 139 -11.44 10.12 0.43
N LEU A 140 -11.90 9.62 1.59
CA LEU A 140 -13.29 9.73 2.00
C LEU A 140 -13.73 11.19 2.15
N LEU A 141 -12.95 11.99 2.87
CA LEU A 141 -13.24 13.41 3.11
C LEU A 141 -13.43 14.16 1.79
N TRP A 142 -12.46 14.07 0.89
CA TRP A 142 -12.52 14.76 -0.39
C TRP A 142 -13.69 14.27 -1.25
N SER A 143 -13.99 12.98 -1.24
CA SER A 143 -15.09 12.40 -2.01
C SER A 143 -16.47 12.82 -1.48
N VAL A 144 -16.65 12.95 -0.17
CA VAL A 144 -17.93 13.40 0.42
C VAL A 144 -18.14 14.90 0.17
N ILE A 145 -17.10 15.71 0.44
CA ILE A 145 -17.16 17.17 0.22
C ILE A 145 -17.51 17.47 -1.23
N THR A 146 -16.79 16.89 -2.19
CA THR A 146 -16.99 17.21 -3.61
C THR A 146 -18.30 16.65 -4.17
N THR A 147 -18.83 15.55 -3.62
CA THR A 147 -20.20 15.10 -3.94
C THR A 147 -21.24 16.15 -3.54
N LEU A 148 -21.09 16.80 -2.38
CA LEU A 148 -22.03 17.81 -1.89
C LEU A 148 -22.06 19.08 -2.76
N PHE A 149 -20.91 19.49 -3.29
CA PHE A 149 -20.80 20.74 -4.07
C PHE A 149 -21.04 20.58 -5.57
N PHE A 150 -20.63 19.46 -6.17
CA PHE A 150 -20.59 19.31 -7.63
C PHE A 150 -21.01 17.92 -8.13
N GLY A 151 -21.40 16.99 -7.24
CA GLY A 151 -21.81 15.63 -7.63
C GLY A 151 -20.70 14.75 -8.20
N VAL A 152 -19.45 15.24 -8.26
CA VAL A 152 -18.30 14.54 -8.87
C VAL A 152 -17.41 13.83 -7.86
N GLY A 153 -17.81 13.72 -6.59
CA GLY A 153 -16.89 13.26 -5.56
C GLY A 153 -16.47 11.81 -5.65
N ILE A 154 -17.35 10.95 -6.18
CA ILE A 154 -17.00 9.56 -6.51
C ILE A 154 -15.87 9.52 -7.56
N ILE A 155 -15.89 10.44 -8.54
CA ILE A 155 -14.88 10.50 -9.61
C ILE A 155 -13.51 10.85 -9.04
N LEU A 156 -13.45 11.79 -8.09
CA LEU A 156 -12.22 12.18 -7.41
C LEU A 156 -11.66 11.06 -6.52
N GLY A 157 -12.53 10.38 -5.76
CA GLY A 157 -12.13 9.22 -4.97
C GLY A 157 -11.53 8.11 -5.83
N ASN A 158 -12.17 7.83 -6.97
CA ASN A 158 -11.68 6.86 -7.95
C ASN A 158 -10.31 7.26 -8.54
N TYR A 159 -10.11 8.55 -8.81
CA TYR A 159 -8.80 9.06 -9.25
C TYR A 159 -7.70 8.78 -8.22
N PHE A 160 -7.93 9.08 -6.94
CA PHE A 160 -6.95 8.81 -5.88
C PHE A 160 -6.67 7.32 -5.72
N MET A 161 -7.70 6.48 -5.73
CA MET A 161 -7.55 5.04 -5.64
C MET A 161 -6.74 4.45 -6.80
N ILE A 162 -7.03 4.87 -8.03
CA ILE A 162 -6.32 4.38 -9.24
C ILE A 162 -4.87 4.85 -9.22
N THR A 163 -4.63 6.12 -8.94
CA THR A 163 -3.26 6.67 -8.92
C THR A 163 -2.41 6.08 -7.80
N ASN A 164 -2.96 5.89 -6.60
CA ASN A 164 -2.23 5.29 -5.49
C ASN A 164 -1.93 3.81 -5.72
N LEU A 165 -2.87 3.04 -6.29
CA LEU A 165 -2.58 1.66 -6.68
C LEU A 165 -1.52 1.60 -7.79
N ASN A 166 -1.60 2.49 -8.78
CA ASN A 166 -0.62 2.53 -9.87
C ASN A 166 0.80 2.79 -9.37
N LYS A 167 0.98 3.64 -8.35
CA LYS A 167 2.31 3.86 -7.74
C LYS A 167 2.93 2.55 -7.26
N ILE A 168 2.12 1.64 -6.71
CA ILE A 168 2.55 0.31 -6.27
C ILE A 168 2.80 -0.59 -7.49
N THR A 169 1.83 -0.70 -8.41
CA THR A 169 1.97 -1.63 -9.55
C THR A 169 3.14 -1.30 -10.46
N ASN A 170 3.54 -0.02 -10.53
CA ASN A 170 4.66 0.40 -11.37
C ASN A 170 6.03 0.04 -10.77
N LYS A 171 6.06 -0.46 -9.52
CA LYS A 171 7.26 -1.03 -8.89
C LYS A 171 7.33 -2.55 -9.03
N LEU A 172 6.28 -3.19 -9.54
CA LEU A 172 6.30 -4.61 -9.86
C LEU A 172 7.04 -4.79 -11.20
N ASN A 173 8.21 -5.44 -11.13
CA ASN A 173 9.05 -5.76 -12.30
C ASN A 173 8.39 -6.85 -13.15
#